data_AF-A0A5K1K6P0-F1
#
_entry.id   AF-A0A5K1K6P0-F1
#
_cell.length_a   1.000
_cell.length_b   1.000
_cell.length_c   1.000
_cell.angle_alpha   90.00
_cell.angle_beta   90.00
_cell.angle_gamma   90.00
#
_symmetry.space_group_name_H-M   'P 1'
#
loop_
_entity.id
_entity.type
_entity.pdbx_description
1 polymer ?
#
loop_
_entity_poly.entity_id
_entity_poly.type
_entity_poly.pdbx_seq_one_letter_code
_entity_poly.pdbx_strand_id
1 'polypeptide(L)'
;MMNGPFSLVIPPTTYCPGSAVEGEVLLRFPDVQEKKIDEIVVELRGEMQLRVLTGHTANGQRMYSTAKQDLVSLRTSLWKRGSAYPPPDSHVLHLPFLFTLPSEDTKILPAVSWAESRDAASIADVVKVVARRPRILFGLEEKTTCKWLAVVSRGDPGLCASIRSLKGPLVEEGGGPTWKTVHKEKKMRRGLWGEYSTARVE
;
A
#
# COMPACT_ATOMS: atom_id res chain seq x y z
N MET A 1 -7.85 19.25 -0.21
CA MET A 1 -8.75 19.39 -1.38
C MET A 1 -8.64 18.13 -2.23
N MET A 2 -9.77 17.54 -2.64
CA MET A 2 -9.78 16.37 -3.53
C MET A 2 -9.48 16.81 -4.96
N ASN A 3 -8.36 16.36 -5.53
CA ASN A 3 -7.97 16.63 -6.92
C ASN A 3 -8.53 15.54 -7.86
N GLY A 4 -9.86 15.44 -7.96
CA GLY A 4 -10.50 14.50 -8.91
C GLY A 4 -11.91 14.04 -8.53
N PRO A 5 -12.51 13.22 -9.42
CA PRO A 5 -13.89 12.73 -9.26
C PRO A 5 -14.07 11.77 -8.09
N PHE A 6 -12.97 11.21 -7.59
CA PHE A 6 -12.98 10.37 -6.41
C PHE A 6 -11.68 10.50 -5.63
N SER A 7 -11.71 10.13 -4.36
CA SER A 7 -10.54 9.93 -3.51
C SER A 7 -10.70 8.68 -2.67
N LEU A 8 -9.55 8.13 -2.25
CA LEU A 8 -9.48 6.95 -1.39
C LEU A 8 -8.98 7.37 -0.01
N VAL A 9 -9.78 7.07 1.02
CA VAL A 9 -9.45 7.28 2.42
C VAL A 9 -9.29 5.92 3.09
N ILE A 10 -8.09 5.68 3.62
CA ILE A 10 -7.79 4.51 4.44
C ILE A 10 -7.08 5.03 5.69
N PRO A 11 -7.52 4.66 6.90
CA PRO A 11 -6.83 5.04 8.13
C PRO A 11 -5.36 4.55 8.12
N PRO A 12 -4.40 5.38 8.58
CA PRO A 12 -3.01 4.95 8.69
C PRO A 12 -2.90 3.87 9.77
N THR A 13 -2.57 2.65 9.37
CA THR A 13 -2.49 1.47 10.24
C THR A 13 -1.58 0.42 9.62
N THR A 14 -1.02 -0.44 10.46
CA THR A 14 -0.29 -1.64 10.05
C THR A 14 -1.22 -2.84 10.01
N TYR A 15 -1.08 -3.66 8.97
CA TYR A 15 -1.92 -4.83 8.74
C TYR A 15 -1.09 -6.11 8.81
N CYS A 16 -1.73 -7.23 9.09
CA CYS A 16 -1.10 -8.55 9.06
C CYS A 16 -2.05 -9.57 8.40
N PRO A 17 -1.61 -10.79 8.06
CA PRO A 17 -2.49 -11.83 7.55
C PRO A 17 -3.75 -12.02 8.41
N GLY A 18 -4.91 -12.03 7.75
CA GLY A 18 -6.23 -12.08 8.40
C GLY A 18 -6.81 -10.74 8.86
N SER A 19 -6.07 -9.62 8.77
CA SER A 19 -6.59 -8.30 9.13
C SER A 19 -7.70 -7.82 8.19
N ALA A 20 -8.64 -7.05 8.74
CA ALA A 20 -9.61 -6.27 7.97
C ALA A 20 -8.95 -4.97 7.46
N VAL A 21 -9.10 -4.70 6.16
CA VAL A 21 -8.72 -3.43 5.53
C VAL A 21 -10.00 -2.67 5.25
N GLU A 22 -10.25 -1.64 6.06
CA GLU A 22 -11.43 -0.79 5.96
C GLU A 22 -11.06 0.56 5.36
N GLY A 23 -11.96 1.12 4.58
CA GLY A 23 -11.79 2.46 4.04
C GLY A 23 -13.04 2.96 3.36
N GLU A 24 -12.92 4.18 2.82
CA GLU A 24 -14.00 4.84 2.11
C GLU A 24 -13.51 5.39 0.77
N VAL A 25 -14.36 5.27 -0.24
CA VAL A 25 -14.22 6.02 -1.48
C VAL A 25 -15.20 7.18 -1.45
N LEU A 26 -14.66 8.39 -1.61
CA LEU A 26 -15.46 9.61 -1.68
C LEU A 26 -15.66 9.96 -3.15
N LEU A 27 -16.90 10.00 -3.63
CA LEU A 27 -17.23 10.37 -5.01
C LEU A 27 -17.78 11.78 -5.07
N ARG A 28 -17.16 12.65 -5.87
CA ARG A 28 -17.71 13.99 -6.18
C ARG A 28 -18.62 13.88 -7.39
N PHE A 29 -19.94 13.94 -7.15
CA PHE A 29 -20.94 13.69 -8.18
C PHE A 29 -20.88 14.64 -9.39
N PRO A 30 -20.63 15.95 -9.24
CA PRO A 30 -20.45 16.84 -10.38
C PRO A 30 -19.35 16.34 -11.34
N ASP A 31 -18.20 15.95 -10.80
CA ASP A 31 -17.06 15.45 -11.58
C ASP A 31 -17.33 14.04 -12.15
N VAL A 32 -18.05 13.18 -11.41
CA VAL A 32 -18.45 11.83 -11.87
C VAL A 32 -19.38 11.91 -13.07
N GLN A 33 -20.30 12.87 -13.06
CA GLN A 33 -21.21 13.14 -14.17
C GLN A 33 -20.47 13.73 -15.37
N GLU A 34 -19.66 14.77 -15.16
CA GLU A 34 -18.85 15.42 -16.21
C GLU A 34 -17.94 14.40 -16.91
N LYS A 35 -17.28 13.53 -16.14
CA LYS A 35 -16.33 12.53 -16.66
C LYS A 35 -16.98 11.24 -17.15
N LYS A 36 -18.32 11.16 -17.10
CA LYS A 36 -19.10 10.01 -17.53
C LYS A 36 -18.60 8.69 -16.93
N ILE A 37 -18.34 8.68 -15.63
CA ILE A 37 -17.95 7.46 -14.90
C ILE A 37 -19.21 6.61 -14.69
N ASP A 38 -19.13 5.33 -15.03
CA ASP A 38 -20.24 4.37 -14.98
C ASP A 38 -20.12 3.39 -13.83
N GLU A 39 -18.90 3.06 -13.42
CA GLU A 39 -18.65 2.11 -12.34
C GLU A 39 -17.40 2.53 -11.55
N ILE A 40 -17.48 2.38 -10.24
CA ILE A 40 -16.36 2.51 -9.31
C ILE A 40 -16.08 1.14 -8.72
N VAL A 41 -14.88 0.63 -8.98
CA VAL A 41 -14.40 -0.64 -8.45
C VAL A 41 -13.24 -0.36 -7.51
N VAL A 42 -13.22 -1.05 -6.37
CA VAL A 42 -12.05 -1.08 -5.49
C VAL A 42 -11.41 -2.46 -5.58
N GLU A 43 -10.10 -2.47 -5.68
CA GLU A 43 -9.28 -3.67 -5.78
C GLU A 43 -8.21 -3.65 -4.69
N LEU A 44 -8.07 -4.75 -3.97
CA LEU A 44 -6.90 -5.02 -3.14
C LEU A 44 -5.96 -5.93 -3.94
N ARG A 45 -4.74 -5.47 -4.17
CA ARG A 45 -3.71 -6.22 -4.88
C ARG A 45 -2.46 -6.38 -4.04
N GLY A 46 -1.97 -7.60 -3.93
CA GLY A 46 -0.62 -7.89 -3.46
C GLY A 46 0.26 -8.09 -4.69
N GLU A 47 1.32 -7.30 -4.82
CA GLU A 47 2.20 -7.32 -5.99
C GLU A 47 3.64 -7.62 -5.56
N MET A 48 4.24 -8.61 -6.21
CA MET A 48 5.68 -8.86 -6.15
C MET A 48 6.32 -8.43 -7.46
N GLN A 49 7.35 -7.61 -7.38
CA GLN A 49 8.16 -7.19 -8.51
C GLN A 49 9.63 -7.48 -8.23
N LEU A 50 10.27 -8.18 -9.17
CA LEU A 50 11.69 -8.46 -9.17
C LEU A 50 12.32 -7.86 -10.42
N ARG A 51 13.45 -7.19 -10.27
CA ARG A 51 14.28 -6.67 -11.35
C ARG A 51 15.69 -7.20 -11.15
N VAL A 52 16.19 -7.96 -12.13
CA VAL A 52 17.51 -8.60 -12.07
C VAL A 52 18.34 -8.13 -13.25
N LEU A 53 19.60 -7.77 -13.02
CA LEU A 53 20.54 -7.49 -14.10
C LEU A 53 20.89 -8.80 -14.83
N THR A 54 20.52 -8.93 -16.10
CA THR A 54 20.78 -10.15 -16.88
C THR A 54 22.00 -10.04 -17.79
N GLY A 55 22.51 -8.83 -18.02
CA GLY A 55 23.73 -8.66 -18.80
C GLY A 55 23.95 -7.24 -19.28
N HIS A 56 24.79 -7.11 -20.30
CA HIS A 56 25.08 -5.86 -20.97
C HIS A 56 24.85 -6.04 -22.48
N THR A 57 24.28 -5.03 -23.11
CA THR A 57 24.24 -4.92 -24.58
C THR A 57 25.66 -4.66 -25.13
N ALA A 58 25.83 -4.83 -26.45
CA ALA A 58 27.12 -4.60 -27.12
C ALA A 58 27.68 -3.15 -26.95
N ASN A 59 26.83 -2.18 -26.64
CA ASN A 59 27.22 -0.80 -26.32
C ASN A 59 27.43 -0.56 -24.80
N GLY A 60 27.50 -1.61 -23.98
CA GLY A 60 27.74 -1.56 -22.53
C GLY A 60 26.52 -1.23 -21.67
N GLN A 61 25.34 -1.01 -22.26
CA GLN A 61 24.12 -0.68 -21.52
C GLN A 61 23.62 -1.89 -20.72
N ARG A 62 23.28 -1.65 -19.45
CA ARG A 62 22.76 -2.69 -18.55
C ARG A 62 21.39 -3.17 -19.01
N MET A 63 21.24 -4.49 -19.19
CA MET A 63 19.97 -5.14 -19.48
C MET A 63 19.40 -5.73 -18.20
N TYR A 64 18.13 -5.45 -17.93
CA TYR A 64 17.43 -5.98 -16.77
C TYR A 64 16.26 -6.84 -17.23
N SER A 65 16.09 -8.01 -16.61
CA SER A 65 14.84 -8.75 -16.64
C SER A 65 13.94 -8.27 -15.51
N THR A 66 12.65 -8.10 -15.78
CA THR A 66 11.65 -7.74 -14.77
C THR A 66 10.61 -8.84 -14.72
N ALA A 67 10.43 -9.43 -13.54
CA ALA A 67 9.32 -10.35 -13.26
C ALA A 67 8.30 -9.64 -12.37
N LYS A 68 7.03 -9.84 -12.65
CA LYS A 68 5.91 -9.38 -11.82
C LYS A 68 4.99 -10.54 -11.54
N GLN A 69 4.51 -10.64 -10.31
CA GLN A 69 3.57 -11.66 -9.88
C GLN A 69 2.52 -11.03 -8.96
N ASP A 70 1.25 -11.29 -9.27
CA ASP A 70 0.15 -10.95 -8.39
C ASP A 70 0.02 -12.04 -7.32
N LEU A 71 0.17 -11.65 -6.05
CA LEU A 71 0.06 -12.54 -4.88
C LEU A 71 -1.40 -12.63 -4.40
N VAL A 72 -2.08 -11.47 -4.40
CA VAL A 72 -3.48 -11.32 -4.01
C VAL A 72 -4.18 -10.43 -5.03
N SER A 73 -5.42 -10.76 -5.38
CA SER A 73 -6.27 -9.93 -6.22
C SER A 73 -7.72 -10.10 -5.79
N LEU A 74 -8.21 -9.17 -4.97
CA LEU A 74 -9.60 -9.09 -4.55
C LEU A 74 -10.22 -7.83 -5.16
N ARG A 75 -11.48 -7.90 -5.57
CA ARG A 75 -12.19 -6.76 -6.19
C ARG A 75 -13.64 -6.70 -5.75
N THR A 76 -14.14 -5.49 -5.56
CA THR A 76 -15.54 -5.20 -5.23
C THR A 76 -16.02 -3.98 -6.00
N SER A 77 -17.18 -4.08 -6.65
CA SER A 77 -17.85 -2.94 -7.27
C SER A 77 -18.61 -2.17 -6.18
N LEU A 78 -18.25 -0.91 -5.95
CA LEU A 78 -18.86 -0.08 -4.89
C LEU A 78 -20.03 0.76 -5.39
N TRP A 79 -20.01 1.16 -6.66
CA TRP A 79 -21.04 2.02 -7.22
C TRP A 79 -21.15 1.85 -8.72
N LYS A 80 -22.38 1.95 -9.21
CA LYS A 80 -22.70 2.05 -10.64
C LYS A 80 -23.58 3.26 -10.89
N ARG A 81 -23.51 3.84 -12.09
CA ARG A 81 -24.40 4.94 -12.48
C ARG A 81 -25.86 4.55 -12.22
N GLY A 82 -26.57 5.41 -11.49
CA GLY A 82 -27.97 5.20 -11.13
C GLY A 82 -28.21 4.36 -9.86
N SER A 83 -27.16 3.78 -9.25
CA SER A 83 -27.33 2.92 -8.06
C SER A 83 -27.57 3.71 -6.77
N ALA A 84 -26.84 4.81 -6.56
CA ALA A 84 -26.94 5.67 -5.40
C ALA A 84 -26.52 7.10 -5.76
N TYR A 85 -27.02 8.07 -5.01
CA TYR A 85 -26.79 9.50 -5.18
C TYR A 85 -26.44 10.12 -3.82
N PRO A 86 -25.71 11.26 -3.79
CA PRO A 86 -25.37 11.92 -2.55
C PRO A 86 -26.62 12.49 -1.87
N PRO A 87 -26.58 12.70 -0.54
CA PRO A 87 -27.63 13.41 0.20
C PRO A 87 -27.96 14.79 -0.40
N PRO A 88 -29.18 15.33 -0.20
CA PRO A 88 -29.61 16.59 -0.83
C PRO A 88 -28.74 17.82 -0.52
N ASP A 89 -28.04 17.80 0.61
CA ASP A 89 -27.16 18.84 1.12
C ASP A 89 -25.68 18.61 0.80
N SER A 90 -25.36 17.56 0.04
CA SER A 90 -23.99 17.16 -0.30
C SER A 90 -23.82 16.88 -1.79
N HIS A 91 -22.61 17.13 -2.29
CA HIS A 91 -22.17 16.70 -3.62
C HIS A 91 -21.26 15.47 -3.57
N VAL A 92 -21.07 14.91 -2.38
CA VAL A 92 -20.15 13.81 -2.11
C VAL A 92 -20.94 12.59 -1.66
N LEU A 93 -20.75 11.47 -2.37
CA LEU A 93 -21.23 10.17 -1.94
C LEU A 93 -20.09 9.42 -1.26
N HIS A 94 -20.36 8.90 -0.07
CA HIS A 94 -19.44 8.07 0.71
C HIS A 94 -19.73 6.60 0.43
N LEU A 95 -18.70 5.86 0.02
CA LEU A 95 -18.80 4.43 -0.30
C LEU A 95 -17.81 3.64 0.57
N PRO A 96 -18.25 3.08 1.71
CA PRO A 96 -17.39 2.27 2.54
C PRO A 96 -17.08 0.93 1.86
N PHE A 97 -15.90 0.39 2.14
CA PHE A 97 -15.50 -0.94 1.72
C PHE A 97 -14.73 -1.66 2.83
N LEU A 98 -14.74 -2.98 2.74
CA LEU A 98 -14.04 -3.88 3.64
C LEU A 98 -13.43 -5.00 2.81
N PHE A 99 -12.13 -5.22 2.96
CA PHE A 99 -11.46 -6.44 2.51
C PHE A 99 -10.90 -7.20 3.70
N THR A 100 -10.87 -8.52 3.59
CA THR A 100 -10.14 -9.36 4.54
C THR A 100 -8.87 -9.83 3.86
N LEU A 101 -7.73 -9.50 4.46
CA LEU A 101 -6.44 -10.02 4.04
C LEU A 101 -6.46 -11.54 4.20
N PRO A 102 -6.13 -12.34 3.15
CA PRO A 102 -5.94 -13.77 3.29
C PRO A 102 -5.14 -14.14 4.54
N SER A 103 -5.68 -15.05 5.35
CA SER A 103 -5.01 -15.55 6.57
C SER A 103 -3.96 -16.62 6.28
N GLU A 104 -3.95 -17.14 5.05
CA GLU A 104 -2.94 -18.09 4.57
C GLU A 104 -1.60 -17.35 4.39
N ASP A 105 -0.64 -17.64 5.26
CA ASP A 105 0.69 -17.00 5.30
C ASP A 105 1.48 -17.09 3.97
N THR A 106 1.09 -17.97 3.05
CA THR A 106 1.74 -18.14 1.74
C THR A 106 1.34 -17.09 0.71
N LYS A 107 0.20 -16.42 0.88
CA LYS A 107 -0.33 -15.47 -0.13
C LYS A 107 -0.13 -14.02 0.25
N ILE A 108 0.06 -13.72 1.54
CA ILE A 108 0.40 -12.39 2.01
C ILE A 108 1.81 -12.39 2.54
N LEU A 109 2.64 -11.60 1.90
CA LEU A 109 4.02 -11.42 2.27
C LEU A 109 4.20 -10.04 2.90
N PRO A 110 5.13 -9.87 3.86
CA PRO A 110 5.41 -8.57 4.44
C PRO A 110 5.84 -7.57 3.37
N ALA A 111 5.42 -6.33 3.55
CA ALA A 111 5.83 -5.25 2.68
C ALA A 111 7.36 -5.07 2.80
N VAL A 112 8.06 -5.27 1.69
CA VAL A 112 9.52 -5.11 1.63
C VAL A 112 9.88 -4.38 0.35
N SER A 113 10.85 -3.47 0.47
CA SER A 113 11.50 -2.86 -0.67
C SER A 113 13.00 -2.97 -0.47
N TRP A 114 13.65 -3.63 -1.41
CA TRP A 114 15.09 -3.83 -1.41
C TRP A 114 15.63 -3.48 -2.79
N ALA A 115 16.73 -2.73 -2.82
CA ALA A 115 17.43 -2.39 -4.03
C ALA A 115 18.93 -2.36 -3.73
N GLU A 116 19.67 -3.22 -4.40
CA GLU A 116 21.12 -3.19 -4.46
C GLU A 116 21.56 -2.81 -5.88
N SER A 117 22.82 -2.42 -6.06
CA SER A 117 23.36 -1.80 -7.28
C SER A 117 23.04 -2.49 -8.63
N ARG A 118 22.56 -3.74 -8.61
CA ARG A 118 22.22 -4.56 -9.78
C ARG A 118 20.80 -5.10 -9.74
N ASP A 119 20.25 -5.38 -8.55
CA ASP A 119 18.99 -6.10 -8.40
C ASP A 119 18.04 -5.34 -7.47
N ALA A 120 16.75 -5.45 -7.73
CA ALA A 120 15.72 -4.86 -6.87
C ALA A 120 14.55 -5.83 -6.72
N ALA A 121 14.03 -5.91 -5.51
CA ALA A 121 12.85 -6.69 -5.17
C ALA A 121 11.91 -5.81 -4.36
N SER A 122 10.63 -5.87 -4.69
CA SER A 122 9.59 -5.21 -3.90
C SER A 122 8.37 -6.10 -3.78
N ILE A 123 7.83 -6.16 -2.57
CA ILE A 123 6.55 -6.76 -2.25
C ILE A 123 5.73 -5.67 -1.60
N ALA A 124 4.53 -5.46 -2.11
CA ALA A 124 3.63 -4.48 -1.53
C ALA A 124 2.18 -4.81 -1.80
N ASP A 125 1.35 -4.58 -0.78
CA ASP A 125 -0.10 -4.60 -0.90
C ASP A 125 -0.62 -3.18 -1.13
N VAL A 126 -1.59 -3.06 -2.03
CA VAL A 126 -2.13 -1.80 -2.47
C VAL A 126 -3.63 -1.89 -2.65
N VAL A 127 -4.35 -0.89 -2.15
CA VAL A 127 -5.75 -0.68 -2.46
C VAL A 127 -5.84 0.31 -3.62
N LYS A 128 -6.47 -0.11 -4.72
CA LYS A 128 -6.68 0.67 -5.93
C LYS A 128 -8.17 0.96 -6.12
N VAL A 129 -8.50 2.21 -6.43
CA VAL A 129 -9.84 2.59 -6.90
C VAL A 129 -9.76 2.84 -8.39
N VAL A 130 -10.58 2.14 -9.16
CA VAL A 130 -10.64 2.20 -10.62
C VAL A 130 -12.00 2.76 -11.01
N ALA A 131 -11.99 3.90 -11.72
CA ALA A 131 -13.17 4.47 -12.33
C ALA A 131 -13.30 4.01 -13.78
N ARG A 132 -14.34 3.23 -14.06
CA ARG A 132 -14.65 2.72 -15.39
C ARG A 132 -15.65 3.62 -16.10
N ARG A 133 -15.46 3.73 -17.41
CA ARG A 133 -16.29 4.52 -18.32
C ARG A 133 -16.91 3.59 -19.37
N PRO A 134 -18.01 3.99 -20.04
CA PRO A 134 -18.60 3.17 -21.08
C PRO A 134 -17.62 3.01 -22.24
N ARG A 135 -17.41 1.77 -22.69
CA ARG A 135 -16.41 1.37 -23.72
C ARG A 135 -16.71 1.87 -25.15
N ILE A 136 -17.68 2.77 -25.31
CA ILE A 136 -18.24 3.15 -26.62
C ILE A 136 -17.34 4.17 -27.34
N LEU A 137 -16.42 4.84 -26.62
CA LEU A 137 -15.43 5.73 -27.21
C LEU A 137 -14.02 5.20 -26.91
N PHE A 138 -13.38 4.72 -27.97
CA PHE A 138 -12.01 4.23 -28.00
C PHE A 138 -11.06 5.15 -27.21
N GLY A 139 -10.37 4.59 -26.20
CA GLY A 139 -9.11 5.14 -25.69
C GLY A 139 -9.15 6.07 -24.47
N LEU A 140 -10.26 6.22 -23.74
CA LEU A 140 -10.25 7.01 -22.51
C LEU A 140 -9.65 6.22 -21.34
N GLU A 141 -8.49 6.68 -20.88
CA GLU A 141 -7.74 6.14 -19.74
C GLU A 141 -8.63 5.89 -18.52
N GLU A 142 -8.56 4.67 -17.97
CA GLU A 142 -9.14 4.32 -16.68
C GLU A 142 -8.45 5.18 -15.61
N LYS A 143 -9.19 6.08 -14.97
CA LYS A 143 -8.62 6.88 -13.90
C LYS A 143 -8.46 5.98 -12.68
N THR A 144 -7.25 5.91 -12.16
CA THR A 144 -6.90 5.09 -11.00
C THR A 144 -6.32 5.95 -9.88
N THR A 145 -6.64 5.64 -8.63
CA THR A 145 -5.96 6.17 -7.44
C THR A 145 -5.64 5.02 -6.52
N CYS A 146 -4.49 5.05 -5.86
CA CYS A 146 -4.06 3.94 -5.01
C CYS A 146 -3.47 4.40 -3.68
N LYS A 147 -3.50 3.49 -2.70
CA LYS A 147 -2.88 3.63 -1.38
C LYS A 147 -2.13 2.35 -1.04
N TRP A 148 -0.86 2.49 -0.70
CA TRP A 148 -0.01 1.39 -0.22
C TRP A 148 -0.37 1.04 1.21
N LEU A 149 -0.40 -0.25 1.51
CA LEU A 149 -0.64 -0.78 2.85
C LEU A 149 0.69 -1.16 3.50
N ALA A 150 0.84 -0.86 4.79
CA ALA A 150 1.95 -1.35 5.59
C ALA A 150 1.60 -2.73 6.13
N VAL A 151 1.95 -3.78 5.40
CA VAL A 151 1.70 -5.17 5.81
C VAL A 151 2.94 -5.74 6.49
N VAL A 152 2.76 -6.32 7.68
CA VAL A 152 3.81 -6.96 8.47
C VAL A 152 3.47 -8.43 8.70
N SER A 153 4.48 -9.25 8.96
CA SER A 153 4.26 -10.61 9.46
C SER A 153 3.46 -10.56 10.74
N ARG A 154 2.52 -11.49 10.92
CA ARG A 154 1.84 -11.71 12.21
C ARG A 154 2.83 -12.11 13.32
N GLY A 155 4.02 -12.58 12.92
CA GLY A 155 5.02 -13.17 13.79
C GLY A 155 4.64 -14.60 14.17
N ASP A 156 5.63 -15.44 14.45
CA ASP A 156 5.37 -16.71 15.11
C ASP A 156 5.25 -16.45 16.62
N PRO A 157 4.07 -16.67 17.24
CA PRO A 157 3.90 -16.49 18.67
C PRO A 157 4.91 -17.32 19.48
N GLY A 158 5.27 -18.51 18.99
CA GLY A 158 6.24 -19.42 19.59
C GLY A 158 7.66 -18.88 19.51
N LEU A 159 8.08 -18.35 18.35
CA LEU A 159 9.36 -17.66 18.20
C LEU A 159 9.43 -16.39 19.06
N CYS A 160 8.36 -15.58 19.09
CA CYS A 160 8.28 -14.39 19.95
C CYS A 160 8.31 -14.73 21.44
N ALA A 161 7.72 -15.86 21.86
CA ALA A 161 7.84 -16.38 23.21
C ALA A 161 9.26 -16.91 23.48
N SER A 162 9.87 -17.60 22.51
CA SER A 162 11.22 -18.14 22.62
C SER A 162 12.27 -17.03 22.74
N ILE A 163 12.17 -15.98 21.94
CA ILE A 163 13.01 -14.77 22.03
C ILE A 163 12.84 -14.08 23.39
N ARG A 164 11.59 -13.98 23.91
CA ARG A 164 11.36 -13.45 25.26
C ARG A 164 11.92 -14.35 26.36
N SER A 165 11.97 -15.67 26.13
CA SER A 165 12.48 -16.66 27.08
C SER A 165 14.01 -16.86 27.00
N LEU A 166 14.67 -16.32 25.97
CA LEU A 166 16.12 -16.36 25.80
C LEU A 166 16.80 -15.55 26.92
N LYS A 167 17.01 -16.19 28.07
CA LYS A 167 17.96 -15.78 29.10
C LYS A 167 19.36 -16.14 28.61
N GLY A 168 20.07 -15.17 28.04
CA GLY A 168 21.48 -15.35 27.69
C GLY A 168 22.40 -15.33 28.94
N PRO A 169 23.67 -15.77 28.83
CA PRO A 169 24.60 -15.90 29.97
C PRO A 169 25.11 -14.58 30.56
N LEU A 170 24.54 -13.44 30.15
CA LEU A 170 24.95 -12.09 30.57
C LEU A 170 23.95 -11.46 31.54
N VAL A 171 23.13 -12.29 32.19
CA VAL A 171 22.04 -11.89 33.10
C VAL A 171 22.35 -12.43 34.50
N GLU A 172 23.34 -11.83 35.15
CA GLU A 172 23.19 -11.57 36.59
C GLU A 172 22.44 -10.23 36.69
N GLU A 173 21.40 -10.19 37.53
CA GLU A 173 20.44 -9.08 37.71
C GLU A 173 19.32 -8.93 36.67
N GLY A 174 18.35 -9.85 36.71
CA GLY A 174 16.91 -9.50 36.71
C GLY A 174 16.24 -8.88 35.47
N GLY A 175 16.96 -8.63 34.37
CA GLY A 175 16.39 -8.00 33.16
C GLY A 175 16.21 -9.00 32.00
N GLY A 176 14.98 -9.12 31.47
CA GLY A 176 14.75 -9.74 30.16
C GLY A 176 15.46 -8.98 29.02
N PRO A 177 15.35 -9.44 27.77
CA PRO A 177 16.00 -8.78 26.63
C PRO A 177 15.64 -7.29 26.60
N THR A 178 16.63 -6.45 26.87
CA THR A 178 16.47 -5.00 26.89
C THR A 178 16.38 -4.55 25.45
N TRP A 179 15.17 -4.24 25.00
CA TRP A 179 14.97 -3.53 23.73
C TRP A 179 15.79 -2.25 23.78
N LYS A 180 16.82 -2.14 22.92
CA LYS A 180 17.57 -0.90 22.78
C LYS A 180 16.75 0.04 21.90
N THR A 181 16.18 1.08 22.48
CA THR A 181 15.64 2.22 21.73
C THR A 181 16.80 2.91 21.01
N VAL A 182 16.92 2.68 19.71
CA VAL A 182 17.96 3.31 18.89
C VAL A 182 17.44 4.66 18.44
N HIS A 183 17.96 5.71 19.08
CA HIS A 183 17.64 7.08 18.71
C HIS A 183 18.38 7.44 17.43
N LYS A 184 17.64 7.70 16.35
CA LYS A 184 18.22 8.18 15.09
C LYS A 184 17.77 9.59 14.81
N GLU A 185 18.66 10.53 15.10
CA GLU A 185 18.49 11.93 14.73
C GLU A 185 18.98 12.14 13.29
N LYS A 186 18.12 12.67 12.41
CA LYS A 186 18.53 13.03 11.04
C LYS A 186 18.15 14.47 10.74
N LYS A 187 19.15 15.26 10.35
CA LYS A 187 18.93 16.61 9.81
C LYS A 187 18.34 16.48 8.41
N MET A 188 17.13 17.00 8.23
CA MET A 188 16.42 17.06 6.96
C MET A 188 16.39 18.50 6.47
N ARG A 189 16.81 18.73 5.22
CA ARG A 189 16.80 20.07 4.60
C ARG A 189 15.37 20.50 4.29
N ARG A 190 14.98 21.72 4.68
CA ARG A 190 13.68 22.29 4.28
C ARG A 190 13.77 22.87 2.87
N GLY A 191 13.35 22.10 1.87
CA GLY A 191 13.29 22.54 0.47
C GLY A 191 14.66 22.65 -0.21
N LEU A 192 14.66 23.19 -1.43
CA LEU A 192 15.85 23.26 -2.30
C LEU A 192 16.94 24.23 -1.78
N TRP A 193 16.57 25.19 -0.92
CA TRP A 193 17.47 26.23 -0.40
C TRP A 193 17.30 26.57 1.09
N GLY A 194 16.41 25.90 1.83
CA GLY A 194 16.13 26.25 3.22
C GLY A 194 17.02 25.55 4.25
N GLU A 195 16.90 26.01 5.49
CA GLU A 195 17.63 25.52 6.66
C GLU A 195 17.31 24.05 7.00
N TYR A 196 18.20 23.41 7.74
CA TYR A 196 18.01 22.03 8.19
C TYR A 196 17.11 21.99 9.42
N SER A 197 16.10 21.12 9.41
CA SER A 197 15.31 20.75 10.59
C SER A 197 15.72 19.38 11.10
N THR A 198 15.66 19.20 12.41
CA THR A 198 15.97 17.92 13.05
C THR A 198 14.69 17.10 13.16
N ALA A 199 14.66 15.94 12.51
CA ALA A 199 13.64 14.93 12.75
C ALA A 199 14.20 13.90 13.75
N ARG A 200 13.43 13.63 14.81
CA ARG A 200 13.66 12.54 15.76
C ARG A 200 12.56 11.51 15.60
N VAL A 201 12.95 10.25 15.62
CA VAL A 201 12.05 9.09 15.68
C VAL A 201 12.43 8.34 16.94
N GLU A 202 11.42 8.08 17.76
CA GLU A 202 11.50 7.24 18.97
C GLU A 202 11.17 5.78 18.64
#